data_AF-A0A7X1GT34-F1
#
_entry.id   AF-A0A7X1GT34-F1
#
_cell.length_a   1.000
_cell.length_b   1.000
_cell.length_c   1.000
_cell.angle_alpha   90.00
_cell.angle_beta   90.00
_cell.angle_gamma   90.00
#
_symmetry.space_group_name_H-M   'P 1'
#
loop_
_entity.id
_entity.type
_entity.pdbx_description
1 polymer ?
#
loop_
_entity_poly.entity_id
_entity_poly.type
_entity_poly.pdbx_seq_one_letter_code
_entity_poly.pdbx_strand_id
1 'polypeptide(L)'
;MLAKNCCKTMEMELTGWKAIVYDITRKMEQLPGGEREKIRPNIEDLHMLIGEMDDRIEQIRENCRPETCIDDILTERKAFDAAISTLRVNTDQAMRGLGAGNFGG
;
A
#
# COMPACT_ATOMS: atom_id res chain seq x y z
N MET A 1 -0.15 10.46 -21.71
CA MET A 1 -1.24 10.44 -20.73
C MET A 1 -1.67 11.89 -20.52
N LEU A 2 -2.83 12.32 -21.03
CA LEU A 2 -3.25 13.72 -20.97
C LEU A 2 -3.66 14.09 -19.54
N ALA A 3 -3.06 15.15 -19.01
CA ALA A 3 -3.14 15.62 -17.62
C ALA A 3 -4.55 15.80 -17.04
N LYS A 4 -5.59 15.89 -17.88
CA LYS A 4 -7.00 16.03 -17.45
C LYS A 4 -7.56 14.82 -16.70
N ASN A 5 -6.90 13.66 -16.74
CA ASN A 5 -7.37 12.45 -16.07
C ASN A 5 -6.62 12.12 -14.77
N CYS A 6 -5.59 12.86 -14.39
CA CYS A 6 -4.66 12.46 -13.33
C CYS A 6 -5.32 12.37 -11.93
N CYS A 7 -6.02 13.42 -11.47
CA CYS A 7 -6.72 13.41 -10.18
C CYS A 7 -7.79 12.31 -10.11
N LYS A 8 -8.58 12.16 -11.18
CA LYS A 8 -9.61 11.13 -11.28
C LYS A 8 -9.02 9.72 -11.31
N THR A 9 -7.90 9.53 -12.01
CA THR A 9 -7.19 8.24 -12.03
C THR A 9 -6.65 7.90 -10.66
N MET A 10 -5.99 8.83 -9.96
CA MET A 10 -5.51 8.59 -8.60
C MET A 10 -6.64 8.28 -7.63
N GLU A 11 -7.73 9.05 -7.67
CA GLU A 11 -8.90 8.81 -6.84
C GLU A 11 -9.49 7.41 -7.10
N MET A 12 -9.67 7.05 -8.38
CA MET A 12 -10.18 5.73 -8.77
C MET A 12 -9.26 4.60 -8.35
N GLU A 13 -7.95 4.75 -8.56
CA GLU A 13 -6.97 3.75 -8.16
C GLU A 13 -7.00 3.59 -6.63
N LEU A 14 -6.82 4.67 -5.87
CA LEU A 14 -6.78 4.62 -4.41
C LEU A 14 -8.08 4.07 -3.81
N THR A 15 -9.23 4.39 -4.40
CA THR A 15 -10.53 3.79 -4.05
C THR A 15 -10.55 2.27 -4.31
N GLY A 16 -10.01 1.84 -5.47
CA GLY A 16 -9.88 0.42 -5.80
C GLY A 16 -8.96 -0.33 -4.84
N TRP A 17 -7.80 0.24 -4.52
CA TRP A 17 -6.87 -0.32 -3.53
C TRP A 17 -7.52 -0.42 -2.14
N LYS A 18 -8.25 0.62 -1.72
CA LYS A 18 -8.97 0.61 -0.43
C LYS A 18 -9.98 -0.54 -0.36
N ALA A 19 -10.74 -0.75 -1.45
CA ALA A 19 -11.70 -1.85 -1.52
C ALA A 19 -11.02 -3.24 -1.41
N ILE A 20 -9.84 -3.41 -2.02
CA ILE A 20 -9.05 -4.65 -1.91
C ILE A 20 -8.60 -4.87 -0.46
N VAL A 21 -8.05 -3.84 0.19
CA VAL A 21 -7.60 -3.92 1.59
C VAL A 21 -8.77 -4.22 2.53
N TYR A 22 -9.93 -3.59 2.30
CA TYR A 22 -11.15 -3.86 3.05
C TYR A 22 -11.61 -5.32 2.90
N ASP A 23 -11.59 -5.88 1.69
CA ASP A 23 -11.95 -7.29 1.47
C ASP A 23 -10.98 -8.26 2.16
N ILE A 24 -9.68 -7.98 2.12
CA ILE A 24 -8.66 -8.76 2.85
C ILE A 24 -8.91 -8.71 4.35
N THR A 25 -9.11 -7.51 4.90
CA THR A 25 -9.36 -7.29 6.34
C THR A 25 -10.60 -8.06 6.78
N ARG A 26 -11.69 -7.98 6.01
CA ARG A 26 -12.93 -8.72 6.28
C ARG A 26 -12.73 -10.24 6.27
N LYS A 27 -11.89 -10.77 5.37
CA LYS A 27 -11.58 -12.22 5.36
C LYS A 27 -10.76 -12.63 6.58
N MET A 28 -9.84 -11.78 7.04
CA MET A 28 -9.05 -12.02 8.25
C MET A 28 -9.94 -12.02 9.51
N GLU A 29 -10.94 -11.14 9.58
CA GLU A 29 -11.91 -11.10 10.69
C GLU A 29 -12.83 -12.33 10.75
N GLN A 30 -13.05 -12.99 9.62
CA GLN A 30 -13.87 -14.21 9.52
C GLN A 30 -13.13 -15.46 10.00
N LEU A 31 -11.83 -15.38 10.28
CA LEU A 31 -11.09 -16.51 10.81
C LEU A 31 -11.63 -16.92 12.20
N PRO A 32 -11.74 -18.23 12.47
CA PRO A 32 -12.29 -18.71 13.72
C PRO A 32 -11.29 -18.61 14.88
N GLY A 33 -11.81 -18.25 16.07
CA GLY A 33 -11.16 -18.48 17.36
C GLY A 33 -9.73 -17.95 17.49
N GLY A 34 -8.82 -18.81 17.96
CA GLY A 34 -7.45 -18.44 18.32
C GLY A 34 -6.56 -18.02 17.14
N GLU A 35 -6.92 -18.32 15.90
CA GLU A 35 -6.17 -17.83 14.73
C GLU A 35 -6.40 -16.34 14.51
N ARG A 36 -7.65 -15.89 14.59
CA ARG A 36 -8.00 -14.46 14.55
C ARG A 36 -7.31 -13.68 15.66
N GLU A 37 -7.24 -14.25 16.86
CA GLU A 37 -6.63 -13.61 18.02
C GLU A 37 -5.12 -13.37 17.83
N LYS A 38 -4.42 -14.28 17.14
CA LYS A 38 -2.98 -14.16 16.84
C LYS A 38 -2.68 -13.03 15.85
N ILE A 39 -3.60 -12.75 14.94
CA ILE A 39 -3.44 -11.73 13.90
C ILE A 39 -4.23 -10.45 14.20
N ARG A 40 -4.84 -10.34 15.38
CA ARG A 40 -5.65 -9.18 15.76
C ARG A 40 -4.88 -7.85 15.58
N PRO A 41 -3.60 -7.72 16.01
CA PRO A 41 -2.85 -6.48 15.78
C PRO A 41 -2.74 -6.13 14.29
N ASN A 42 -2.54 -7.13 13.42
CA ASN A 42 -2.51 -6.90 11.98
C ASN A 42 -3.86 -6.45 11.42
N ILE A 43 -4.98 -6.96 11.95
CA ILE A 43 -6.33 -6.51 11.56
C ILE A 43 -6.54 -5.05 11.98
N GLU A 44 -6.10 -4.67 13.18
CA GLU A 44 -6.16 -3.29 13.68
C GLU A 44 -5.31 -2.35 12.80
N ASP A 45 -4.10 -2.75 12.44
CA ASP A 45 -3.23 -2.01 11.51
C ASP A 45 -3.88 -1.82 10.13
N LEU A 46 -4.56 -2.84 9.60
CA LEU A 46 -5.26 -2.74 8.33
C LEU A 46 -6.46 -1.79 8.41
N HIS A 47 -7.18 -1.75 9.53
CA HIS A 47 -8.24 -0.76 9.74
C HIS A 47 -7.70 0.67 9.80
N MET A 48 -6.56 0.89 10.46
CA MET A 48 -5.89 2.18 10.43
C MET A 48 -5.49 2.58 9.01
N LEU A 49 -4.89 1.66 8.25
CA LEU A 49 -4.52 1.89 6.86
C LEU A 49 -5.73 2.24 5.99
N ILE A 50 -6.87 1.56 6.15
CA ILE A 50 -8.11 1.89 5.43
C ILE A 50 -8.55 3.33 5.74
N GLY A 51 -8.45 3.76 7.00
CA GLY A 51 -8.73 5.14 7.40
C GLY A 51 -7.80 6.15 6.74
N GLU A 52 -6.49 5.89 6.75
CA GLU A 52 -5.50 6.75 6.09
C GLU A 52 -5.72 6.84 4.57
N MET A 53 -6.16 5.74 3.94
CA MET A 53 -6.51 5.72 2.53
C MET A 53 -7.76 6.56 2.25
N ASP A 54 -8.75 6.54 3.15
CA ASP A 54 -9.94 7.40 3.05
C ASP A 54 -9.56 8.89 3.16
N ASP A 55 -8.75 9.26 4.14
CA ASP A 55 -8.28 10.64 4.30
C ASP A 55 -7.53 11.12 3.06
N ARG A 56 -6.68 10.26 2.45
CA ARG A 56 -5.99 10.58 1.20
C ARG A 56 -6.92 10.71 0.00
N ILE A 57 -7.98 9.90 -0.08
CA ILE A 57 -9.00 10.05 -1.15
C ILE A 57 -9.68 11.41 -1.02
N GLU A 58 -10.07 11.82 0.18
CA GLU A 58 -10.67 13.14 0.41
C GLU A 58 -9.68 14.27 0.11
N GLN A 59 -8.42 14.15 0.52
CA GLN A 59 -7.38 15.11 0.15
C GLN A 59 -7.22 15.25 -1.37
N ILE A 60 -7.27 14.14 -2.13
CA ILE A 60 -7.22 14.17 -3.59
C ILE A 60 -8.45 14.89 -4.15
N ARG A 61 -9.65 14.63 -3.61
CA ARG A 61 -10.89 15.28 -4.06
C ARG A 61 -10.88 16.79 -3.83
N GLU A 62 -10.39 17.22 -2.68
CA GLU A 62 -10.38 18.63 -2.28
C GLU A 62 -9.24 19.43 -2.91
N ASN A 63 -8.05 18.83 -2.98
CA ASN A 63 -6.82 19.57 -3.25
C ASN A 63 -6.18 19.26 -4.60
N CYS A 64 -6.55 18.16 -5.26
CA CYS A 64 -5.93 17.81 -6.53
C CYS A 64 -6.39 18.77 -7.64
N ARG A 65 -5.42 19.48 -8.24
CA ARG A 65 -5.64 20.37 -9.37
C ARG A 65 -4.94 19.81 -10.59
N PRO A 66 -5.50 19.97 -11.80
CA PRO A 66 -4.83 19.53 -13.04
C PRO A 66 -3.42 20.10 -13.19
N GLU A 67 -3.19 21.32 -12.70
CA GLU A 67 -1.89 21.99 -12.68
C GLU A 67 -0.88 21.42 -11.65
N THR A 68 -1.30 20.83 -10.53
CA THR A 68 -0.40 20.24 -9.51
C THR A 68 -0.11 18.76 -9.73
N CYS A 69 -0.96 18.07 -10.50
CA CYS A 69 -0.88 16.62 -10.70
C CYS A 69 0.36 16.13 -11.46
N ILE A 70 1.10 17.00 -12.15
CA ILE A 70 2.32 16.61 -12.88
C ILE A 70 3.57 16.69 -12.00
N ASP A 71 3.68 17.69 -11.12
CA ASP A 71 4.93 17.97 -10.39
C ASP A 71 5.00 17.27 -9.01
N ASP A 72 3.87 17.12 -8.32
CA ASP A 72 3.84 16.49 -6.99
C ASP A 72 3.98 14.96 -7.08
N ILE A 73 3.30 14.32 -8.04
CA ILE A 73 3.37 12.86 -8.21
C ILE A 73 4.75 12.41 -8.71
N LEU A 74 5.45 13.18 -9.54
CA LEU A 74 6.77 12.76 -10.01
C LEU A 74 7.77 12.63 -8.85
N THR A 75 7.65 13.51 -7.86
CA THR A 75 8.51 13.50 -6.68
C THR A 75 8.10 12.37 -5.74
N GLU A 76 6.82 12.22 -5.44
CA GLU A 76 6.32 11.15 -4.58
C GLU A 76 6.47 9.76 -5.22
N ARG A 77 6.21 9.62 -6.52
CA ARG A 77 6.41 8.38 -7.28
C ARG A 77 7.88 7.99 -7.29
N LYS A 78 8.80 8.95 -7.48
CA LYS A 78 10.25 8.67 -7.36
C LYS A 78 10.62 8.23 -5.96
N ALA A 79 10.08 8.88 -4.93
CA ALA A 79 10.33 8.50 -3.53
C ALA A 79 9.78 7.09 -3.24
N PHE A 80 8.60 6.77 -3.75
CA PHE A 80 7.96 5.46 -3.61
C PHE A 80 8.71 4.37 -4.40
N ASP A 81 9.08 4.63 -5.66
CA ASP A 81 9.90 3.75 -6.49
C ASP A 81 11.25 3.47 -5.82
N ALA A 82 11.89 4.51 -5.24
CA ALA A 82 13.14 4.36 -4.49
C ALA A 82 12.93 3.51 -3.23
N ALA A 83 11.87 3.76 -2.46
CA ALA A 83 11.53 2.99 -1.26
C ALA A 83 11.27 1.51 -1.58
N ILE A 84 10.53 1.21 -2.66
CA ILE A 84 10.30 -0.17 -3.13
C ILE A 84 11.60 -0.82 -3.62
N SER A 85 12.43 -0.08 -4.37
CA SER A 85 13.73 -0.60 -4.83
C SER A 85 14.64 -0.94 -3.64
N THR A 86 14.72 -0.06 -2.65
CA THR A 86 15.49 -0.29 -1.42
C THR A 86 14.93 -1.48 -0.64
N LEU A 87 13.61 -1.57 -0.47
CA LEU A 87 12.98 -2.71 0.19
C LEU A 87 13.30 -4.03 -0.54
N ARG A 88 13.26 -4.04 -1.88
CA ARG A 88 13.61 -5.19 -2.70
C ARG A 88 15.07 -5.59 -2.54
N VAL A 89 16.00 -4.64 -2.59
CA VAL A 89 17.44 -4.89 -2.36
C VAL A 89 17.68 -5.42 -0.96
N ASN A 90 17.06 -4.85 0.05
CA ASN A 90 17.20 -5.29 1.45
C ASN A 90 16.61 -6.69 1.64
N THR A 91 15.49 -7.00 0.98
CA THR A 91 14.87 -8.34 0.99
C THR A 91 15.77 -9.34 0.29
N ASP A 92 16.32 -9.01 -0.88
CA ASP A 92 17.26 -9.88 -1.60
C ASP A 92 18.56 -10.09 -0.81
N GLN A 93 19.05 -9.08 -0.10
CA GLN A 93 20.21 -9.19 0.81
C GLN A 93 19.88 -10.05 2.03
N ALA A 94 18.72 -9.86 2.65
CA ALA A 94 18.26 -10.70 3.76
C ALA A 94 18.08 -12.15 3.31
N MET A 95 17.54 -12.39 2.12
CA MET A 95 17.39 -13.74 1.54
C MET A 95 18.74 -14.36 1.16
N ARG A 96 19.75 -13.57 0.75
CA ARG A 96 21.13 -14.05 0.55
C ARG A 96 21.83 -14.37 1.88
N GLY A 97 21.56 -13.59 2.93
CA GLY A 97 22.05 -13.86 4.29
C GLY A 97 21.41 -15.09 4.92
N LEU A 98 20.12 -15.33 4.64
CA LEU A 98 19.38 -16.53 5.05
C LEU A 98 19.71 -17.75 4.16
N GLY A 99 20.14 -17.53 2.91
CA GLY A 99 20.52 -18.56 1.94
C GLY A 99 21.92 -19.16 2.13
N ALA A 100 22.69 -18.74 3.13
CA ALA A 100 23.96 -19.37 3.53
C ALA A 100 23.77 -20.48 4.58
N GLY A 101 22.54 -20.72 5.05
CA GLY A 101 22.19 -21.81 5.96
C GLY A 101 21.65 -23.02 5.21
N ASN A 102 22.55 -23.97 4.90
CA ASN A 102 22.29 -25.40 4.66
C ASN A 102 20.88 -25.82 4.22
N PHE A 103 20.64 -25.87 2.90
CA PHE A 103 19.63 -26.75 2.29
C PHE A 103 20.30 -27.61 1.21
N GLY A 104 21.23 -28.46 1.63
CA GLY A 104 21.77 -29.55 0.82
C GLY A 104 21.89 -30.78 1.69
N GLY A 105 21.11 -31.83 1.37
CA GLY A 105 21.20 -33.14 2.01
C GLY A 105 22.53 -33.85 1.76
#